data_AF-A0A2D4S057-F1
#
_entry.id   AF-A0A2D4S057-F1
#
_cell.length_a   1.000
_cell.length_b   1.000
_cell.length_c   1.000
_cell.angle_alpha   90.00
_cell.angle_beta   90.00
_cell.angle_gamma   90.00
#
_symmetry.space_group_name_H-M   'P 1'
#
loop_
_entity.id
_entity.type
_entity.pdbx_description
1 polymer ?
#
loop_
_entity_poly.entity_id
_entity_poly.type
_entity_poly.pdbx_seq_one_letter_code
_entity_poly.pdbx_strand_id
1 'polypeptide(L)' 'MFFDSFTEFMHMGGHGIFVWLSYGITCLIIAQNFVAPMLTRKKIIKDIERQMRREQK' A
#
# COMPACT_ATOMS: atom_id res chain seq x y z
N MET A 1 -30.79 -14.30 7.16
CA MET A 1 -29.86 -14.48 6.01
C MET A 1 -28.46 -14.57 6.61
N PHE A 2 -27.37 -14.90 5.88
CA PHE A 2 -26.07 -15.19 6.56
C PHE A 2 -25.50 -13.99 7.35
N PHE A 3 -25.97 -12.78 7.05
CA PHE A 3 -25.79 -11.56 7.84
C PHE A 3 -27.07 -10.73 7.69
N ASP A 4 -27.66 -10.27 8.80
CA ASP A 4 -28.91 -9.50 8.77
C ASP A 4 -28.65 -7.98 8.81
N SER A 5 -27.39 -7.55 9.00
CA SER A 5 -27.00 -6.13 8.91
C SER A 5 -25.52 -5.91 8.53
N PHE A 6 -25.20 -4.71 8.03
CA PHE A 6 -23.81 -4.29 7.77
C PHE A 6 -22.95 -4.32 9.04
N THR A 7 -23.55 -4.06 10.20
CA THR A 7 -22.86 -4.12 11.50
C THR A 7 -22.46 -5.54 11.86
N GLU A 8 -23.30 -6.56 11.60
CA GLU A 8 -22.95 -7.97 11.81
C GLU A 8 -21.85 -8.44 10.86
N PHE A 9 -21.83 -7.94 9.63
CA PHE A 9 -20.75 -8.21 8.69
C PHE A 9 -19.41 -7.61 9.17
N MET A 10 -19.44 -6.40 9.76
CA MET A 10 -18.24 -5.76 10.31
C MET A 10 -17.79 -6.39 11.63
N HIS A 11 -18.72 -6.79 12.49
CA HIS A 11 -18.42 -7.39 13.79
C HIS A 11 -18.17 -8.90 13.72
N MET A 12 -18.65 -9.61 12.69
CA MET A 12 -18.58 -11.09 12.52
C MET A 12 -18.67 -11.83 13.86
N GLY A 13 -19.74 -11.61 14.62
CA GLY A 13 -19.96 -12.28 15.91
C GLY A 13 -18.92 -11.99 17.00
N GLY A 14 -18.15 -10.91 16.90
CA GLY A 14 -17.08 -10.53 17.83
C GLY A 14 -15.66 -10.69 17.28
N HIS A 15 -15.49 -11.34 16.13
CA HIS A 15 -14.17 -11.59 15.52
C HIS A 15 -13.81 -10.68 14.34
N GLY A 16 -14.75 -9.85 13.86
CA GLY A 16 -14.55 -9.03 12.67
C GLY A 16 -13.34 -8.11 12.77
N ILE A 17 -13.01 -7.60 13.96
CA ILE A 17 -11.84 -6.76 14.18
C ILE A 17 -10.52 -7.46 13.78
N PHE A 18 -10.37 -8.75 14.07
CA PHE A 18 -9.16 -9.52 13.72
C PHE A 18 -9.07 -9.76 12.22
N VAL A 19 -10.21 -10.00 11.57
CA VAL A 19 -10.32 -10.21 10.13
C VAL A 19 -9.92 -8.93 9.41
N TRP A 20 -10.54 -7.80 9.74
CA TRP A 20 -10.26 -6.50 9.12
C TRP A 20 -8.84 -6.01 9.39
N LEU A 21 -8.29 -6.24 10.59
CA LEU A 21 -6.88 -5.93 10.87
C LEU A 21 -5.93 -6.76 10.01
N SER A 22 -6.20 -8.06 9.85
CA SER A 22 -5.37 -8.93 9.00
C SER A 22 -5.39 -8.45 7.54
N TYR A 23 -6.59 -8.19 6.99
CA TYR A 23 -6.72 -7.62 5.64
C TYR A 23 -6.07 -6.25 5.52
N GLY A 24 -6.20 -5.39 6.54
CA GLY A 24 -5.58 -4.07 6.56
C GLY A 24 -4.06 -4.13 6.52
N ILE A 25 -3.46 -5.00 7.34
CA ILE A 25 -2.00 -5.22 7.36
C ILE A 25 -1.53 -5.78 6.02
N THR A 26 -2.22 -6.79 5.46
CA THR A 26 -1.88 -7.34 4.15
C THR A 26 -1.96 -6.27 3.05
N CYS A 27 -3.03 -5.47 3.03
CA CYS A 27 -3.18 -4.37 2.08
C CYS A 27 -2.04 -3.34 2.22
N LEU A 28 -1.65 -3.01 3.45
CA LEU A 28 -0.54 -2.11 3.73
C LEU A 28 0.79 -2.66 3.21
N ILE A 29 1.10 -3.93 3.47
CA ILE A 29 2.33 -4.58 2.98
C ILE A 29 2.39 -4.59 1.45
N ILE A 30 1.26 -4.89 0.80
CA ILE A 30 1.14 -4.86 -0.66
C ILE A 30 1.37 -3.43 -1.15
N ALA A 31 0.67 -2.44 -0.60
CA ALA A 31 0.82 -1.04 -0.97
C ALA A 31 2.27 -0.56 -0.81
N GLN A 32 2.94 -0.91 0.30
CA GLN A 32 4.36 -0.59 0.49
C GLN A 32 5.25 -1.21 -0.59
N ASN A 33 5.01 -2.47 -0.96
CA ASN A 33 5.75 -3.14 -2.04
C ASN A 33 5.55 -2.48 -3.40
N PHE A 34 4.40 -1.86 -3.66
CA PHE A 34 4.16 -1.10 -4.88
C PHE A 34 4.73 0.32 -4.84
N VAL A 35 4.61 1.01 -3.70
CA VAL A 35 5.03 2.40 -3.55
C VAL A 35 6.57 2.52 -3.49
N ALA A 36 7.26 1.60 -2.83
CA ALA A 36 8.72 1.60 -2.71
C ALA A 36 9.46 1.63 -4.07
N PRO A 37 9.17 0.74 -5.05
CA PRO A 37 9.80 0.79 -6.37
C PRO A 37 9.38 2.02 -7.17
N MET A 38 8.13 2.48 -7.02
CA MET A 38 7.66 3.69 -7.70
C MET A 38 8.44 4.94 -7.27
N LEU A 39 8.67 5.10 -5.96
CA LEU A 39 9.47 6.21 -5.42
C LEU A 39 10.94 6.10 -5.81
N THR A 40 11.51 4.90 -5.73
CA THR A 40 12.90 4.62 -6.11
C THR A 40 13.14 4.94 -7.58
N ARG A 41 12.23 4.52 -8.47
CA ARG A 41 12.31 4.81 -9.91
C ARG A 41 12.31 6.32 -10.19
N LYS A 42 11.43 7.08 -9.53
CA LYS A 42 11.40 8.55 -9.65
C LYS A 42 12.73 9.18 -9.22
N LYS A 43 13.32 8.68 -8.13
CA LYS A 43 14.61 9.17 -7.62
C LYS A 43 15.75 8.89 -8.61
N ILE A 44 15.85 7.66 -9.11
CA ILE A 44 16.89 7.26 -10.07
C ILE A 44 16.85 8.10 -11.33
N ILE A 45 15.67 8.30 -11.94
CA ILE A 45 15.53 9.11 -13.15
C ILE A 45 16.01 10.55 -12.91
N LYS A 46 15.61 11.14 -11.77
CA LYS A 46 16.02 12.50 -11.39
C LYS A 46 17.53 12.62 -11.17
N ASP A 47 18.16 11.58 -10.62
CA ASP A 47 19.60 11.54 -10.40
C ASP A 47 20.37 11.42 -11.72
N ILE A 48 19.90 10.58 -12.66
CA ILE A 48 20.47 10.45 -14.02
C ILE A 48 20.41 11.79 -14.76
N GLU A 49 19.26 12.46 -14.78
CA GLU A 49 19.14 13.78 -15.42
C GLU A 49 20.10 14.81 -14.82
N ARG A 50 20.34 14.74 -13.50
CA ARG A 50 21.26 15.65 -12.82
C ARG A 50 22.71 15.38 -13.21
N GLN A 51 23.09 14.13 -13.45
CA GLN A 51 24.43 13.76 -13.93
C GLN A 51 24.63 14.21 -15.37
N MET A 52 23.67 13.94 -16.28
CA MET A 52 23.76 14.38 -17.68
C MET A 52 23.95 15.90 -17.81
N ARG A 53 23.26 16.70 -16.99
CA ARG A 53 23.44 18.17 -16.96
C ARG A 53 24.81 18.63 -16.49
N ARG A 54 25.55 17.80 -15.74
CA ARG A 54 26.92 18.10 -15.28
C ARG A 54 27.95 17.73 -16.34
N GLU A 55 27.74 16.64 -17.07
CA GLU A 55 28.65 16.19 -18.13
C GLU A 55 28.57 17.06 -19.40
N GLN A 56 27.42 17.71 -19.64
CA GLN A 56 27.26 18.68 -20.75
C GLN A 56 27.83 20.07 -20.46
N LYS A 57 28.40 20.30 -19.27
CA LYS A 57 28.94 21.59 -18.84
C LYS A 57 30.45 21.54 -18.75
#